data_AF-A0A1F5ZH42-F1
#
_entry.id   AF-A0A1F5ZH42-F1
#
_cell.length_a   1.000
_cell.length_b   1.000
_cell.length_c   1.000
_cell.angle_alpha   90.00
_cell.angle_beta   90.00
_cell.angle_gamma   90.00
#
_symmetry.space_group_name_H-M   'P 1'
#
loop_
_entity.id
_entity.type
_entity.pdbx_description
1 polymer ?
#
loop_
_entity_poly.entity_id
_entity_poly.type
_entity_poly.pdbx_seq_one_letter_code
_entity_poly.pdbx_strand_id
1 'polypeptide(L)'
;MVRRVNNRAKIIGLAILLIPIAFLSLFLIGETVGGDWSGLIHLVQMLPLLLLALLAWKKPLIGGILLVSIGVLLGIAYALSARGFPIQTILLVELILFSPPIVSGICFLSASKKQSQ
;
A
#
# COMPACT_ATOMS: atom_id res chain seq x y z
N MET A 1 -29.39 -0.92 14.21
CA MET A 1 -28.20 -0.47 14.99
C MET A 1 -27.11 -0.04 14.01
N VAL A 2 -26.90 1.26 13.83
CA VAL A 2 -25.89 1.80 12.91
C VAL A 2 -24.51 1.60 13.54
N ARG A 3 -23.78 0.59 13.09
CA ARG A 3 -22.42 0.27 13.56
C ARG A 3 -21.50 1.48 13.32
N ARG A 4 -21.04 2.13 14.39
CA ARG A 4 -20.08 3.23 14.27
C ARG A 4 -18.72 2.67 13.90
N VAL A 5 -18.40 2.71 12.60
CA VAL A 5 -17.07 2.41 12.09
C VAL A 5 -16.07 3.34 12.78
N ASN A 6 -14.96 2.80 13.30
CA ASN A 6 -13.87 3.62 13.83
C ASN A 6 -13.14 4.29 12.66
N ASN A 7 -13.71 5.40 12.18
CA ASN A 7 -13.22 6.12 11.01
C ASN A 7 -11.77 6.59 11.18
N ARG A 8 -11.30 6.84 12.42
CA ARG A 8 -9.91 7.25 12.67
C ARG A 8 -8.90 6.21 12.19
N ALA A 9 -9.10 4.94 12.51
CA ALA A 9 -8.18 3.87 12.09
C ALA A 9 -8.18 3.70 10.56
N LYS A 10 -9.35 3.82 9.91
CA LYS A 10 -9.43 3.79 8.44
C LYS A 10 -8.74 4.99 7.79
N ILE A 11 -8.92 6.18 8.35
CA ILE A 11 -8.28 7.41 7.84
C ILE A 11 -6.76 7.31 7.99
N ILE A 12 -6.27 6.85 9.14
CA ILE A 12 -4.83 6.62 9.36
C ILE A 12 -4.30 5.58 8.37
N GLY A 13 -5.01 4.47 8.19
CA GLY A 13 -4.64 3.44 7.22
C GLY A 13 -4.59 3.96 5.78
N LEU A 14 -5.55 4.79 5.37
CA LEU A 14 -5.50 5.46 4.07
C LEU A 14 -4.34 6.43 3.95
N ALA A 15 -4.10 7.27 4.97
CA ALA A 15 -3.02 8.23 4.97
C ALA A 15 -1.64 7.55 4.80
N ILE A 16 -1.44 6.40 5.45
CA ILE A 16 -0.24 5.58 5.31
C ILE A 16 -0.16 4.97 3.90
N LEU A 17 -1.26 4.43 3.38
CA LEU A 17 -1.30 3.84 2.04
C LEU A 17 -1.05 4.86 0.93
N LEU A 18 -1.32 6.15 1.17
CA LEU A 18 -1.02 7.22 0.23
C LEU A 18 0.48 7.45 0.04
N ILE A 19 1.35 7.00 0.96
CA ILE A 19 2.81 7.15 0.83
C ILE A 19 3.33 6.47 -0.45
N PRO A 20 3.15 5.15 -0.66
CA PRO A 20 3.60 4.49 -1.88
C PRO A 20 2.86 4.99 -3.13
N ILE A 21 1.58 5.36 -3.02
CA ILE A 21 0.80 5.89 -4.15
C ILE A 21 1.39 7.23 -4.61
N ALA A 22 1.69 8.14 -3.69
CA ALA A 22 2.30 9.42 -3.98
C ALA A 22 3.72 9.23 -4.56
N PHE A 23 4.50 8.32 -3.98
CA PHE A 23 5.83 8.00 -4.49
C PHE A 23 5.78 7.50 -5.95
N LEU A 24 4.96 6.50 -6.25
CA LEU A 24 4.78 5.99 -7.62
C LEU A 24 4.23 7.04 -8.59
N SER A 25 3.36 7.94 -8.11
CA SER A 25 2.85 9.05 -8.92
C SER A 25 3.95 10.02 -9.33
N LEU A 26 4.93 10.29 -8.46
CA LEU A 26 6.07 11.16 -8.78
C LEU A 26 6.92 10.57 -9.91
N PHE A 27 7.20 9.25 -9.87
CA PHE A 27 7.93 8.58 -10.96
C PHE A 27 7.12 8.54 -12.26
N LEU A 28 5.84 8.16 -12.17
CA LEU A 28 4.94 8.16 -13.32
C LEU A 28 4.95 9.52 -14.04
N ILE A 29 4.75 10.60 -13.28
CA ILE A 29 4.71 11.96 -13.85
C ILE A 29 6.09 12.39 -14.35
N GLY A 30 7.14 12.18 -13.55
CA GLY A 30 8.50 12.60 -13.90
C GLY A 30 9.00 11.98 -15.20
N GLU A 31 8.79 10.67 -15.38
CA GLU A 31 9.24 9.94 -16.56
C GLU A 31 8.38 10.26 -17.79
N THR A 32 7.04 10.26 -17.64
CA THR A 32 6.14 10.52 -18.79
C THR A 32 6.23 11.96 -19.29
N VAL A 33 6.34 12.95 -18.40
CA VAL A 33 6.57 14.35 -18.79
C VAL A 33 7.95 14.53 -19.42
N GLY A 34 8.94 13.73 -18.99
CA GLY A 34 10.26 13.66 -19.60
C GLY A 34 10.30 12.97 -20.98
N GLY A 35 9.18 12.40 -21.44
CA GLY A 35 9.08 11.69 -22.72
C GLY A 35 9.43 10.20 -22.66
N ASP A 36 9.65 9.64 -21.46
CA ASP A 36 9.88 8.22 -21.25
C ASP A 36 8.57 7.48 -20.95
N TRP A 37 8.17 6.61 -21.88
CA TRP A 37 6.98 5.77 -21.74
C TRP A 37 7.15 4.65 -20.71
N SER A 38 8.39 4.35 -20.29
CA SER A 38 8.66 3.35 -19.26
C SER A 38 7.93 3.67 -17.95
N GLY A 39 7.69 4.95 -17.66
CA GLY A 39 6.96 5.41 -16.48
C GLY A 39 5.53 4.90 -16.34
N LEU A 40 4.91 4.42 -17.42
CA LEU A 40 3.61 3.73 -17.34
C LEU A 40 3.67 2.45 -16.48
N ILE A 41 4.85 1.87 -16.25
CA ILE A 41 5.00 0.74 -15.33
C ILE A 41 4.57 1.10 -13.90
N HIS A 42 4.77 2.35 -13.49
CA HIS A 42 4.37 2.82 -12.17
C HIS A 42 2.86 2.93 -12.03
N LEU A 43 2.13 3.18 -13.13
CA LEU A 43 0.67 3.10 -13.15
C LEU A 43 0.19 1.68 -12.86
N VAL A 44 0.83 0.67 -13.47
CA VAL A 44 0.52 -0.75 -13.23
C VAL A 44 0.79 -1.14 -11.78
N GLN A 45 1.84 -0.60 -11.16
CA GLN A 45 2.16 -0.81 -9.74
C GLN A 45 1.18 -0.08 -8.80
N MET A 46 0.74 1.11 -9.17
CA MET A 46 -0.14 1.96 -8.36
C MET A 46 -1.61 1.51 -8.37
N LEU A 47 -2.10 1.00 -9.51
CA LEU A 47 -3.50 0.59 -9.67
C LEU A 47 -3.96 -0.45 -8.62
N PRO A 48 -3.22 -1.55 -8.36
CA PRO A 48 -3.56 -2.50 -7.30
C PRO A 48 -3.70 -1.83 -5.93
N LEU A 49 -2.84 -0.87 -5.58
CA LEU A 49 -2.90 -0.16 -4.30
C LEU A 49 -4.18 0.69 -4.20
N LEU A 50 -4.56 1.39 -5.28
CA LEU A 50 -5.80 2.16 -5.35
C LEU A 50 -7.04 1.26 -5.21
N LEU A 51 -7.07 0.13 -5.90
CA LEU A 51 -8.16 -0.84 -5.82
C LEU A 51 -8.26 -1.44 -4.41
N LEU A 52 -7.14 -1.79 -3.79
CA LEU A 52 -7.10 -2.27 -2.41
C LEU A 52 -7.53 -1.19 -1.41
N ALA A 53 -7.17 0.08 -1.63
CA ALA A 53 -7.63 1.19 -0.81
C ALA A 53 -9.16 1.32 -0.84
N LEU A 54 -9.76 1.28 -2.03
CA LEU A 54 -11.21 1.32 -2.24
C LEU A 54 -11.90 0.11 -1.59
N LEU A 55 -11.35 -1.09 -1.78
CA LEU A 55 -11.87 -2.32 -1.18
C LEU A 55 -11.79 -2.28 0.33
N ALA A 56 -10.64 -1.92 0.92
CA ALA A 56 -10.45 -1.82 2.36
C ALA A 56 -11.34 -0.75 2.99
N TRP A 57 -11.65 0.32 2.26
CA TRP A 57 -12.62 1.30 2.72
C TRP A 57 -14.03 0.74 2.86
N LYS A 58 -14.48 -0.09 1.91
CA LYS A 58 -15.84 -0.68 1.93
C LYS A 58 -15.91 -1.95 2.79
N LYS A 59 -14.86 -2.76 2.79
CA LYS A 59 -14.75 -4.06 3.47
C LYS A 59 -13.43 -4.12 4.25
N PRO A 60 -13.33 -3.48 5.43
CA PRO A 60 -12.07 -3.34 6.17
C PRO A 60 -11.39 -4.66 6.52
N LEU A 61 -12.16 -5.71 6.81
CA LEU A 61 -11.60 -7.03 7.09
C LEU A 61 -10.88 -7.60 5.87
N ILE A 62 -11.58 -7.73 4.74
CA ILE A 62 -11.03 -8.35 3.52
C ILE A 62 -9.88 -7.50 2.98
N GLY A 63 -10.07 -6.19 2.86
CA GLY A 63 -9.01 -5.30 2.35
C GLY A 63 -7.80 -5.25 3.30
N GLY A 64 -8.02 -5.30 4.61
CA GLY A 64 -6.94 -5.38 5.59
C GLY A 64 -6.10 -6.65 5.48
N ILE A 65 -6.75 -7.82 5.34
CA ILE A 65 -6.06 -9.10 5.09
C ILE A 65 -5.23 -9.00 3.80
N LEU A 66 -5.84 -8.55 2.70
CA LEU A 66 -5.16 -8.47 1.40
C LEU A 66 -3.96 -7.53 1.42
N LEU A 67 -4.10 -6.35 2.04
CA LEU A 67 -3.01 -5.39 2.17
C LEU A 67 -1.81 -5.96 2.95
N VAL A 68 -2.07 -6.66 4.06
CA VAL A 68 -1.01 -7.34 4.83
C VAL A 68 -0.38 -8.46 4.02
N SER A 69 -1.19 -9.38 3.48
CA SER A 69 -0.69 -10.55 2.76
C SER A 69 0.11 -10.16 1.53
N ILE A 70 -0.41 -9.26 0.69
CA ILE A 70 0.27 -8.82 -0.53
C ILE A 70 1.52 -8.01 -0.18
N GLY A 71 1.45 -7.09 0.79
CA GLY A 71 2.61 -6.30 1.22
C GLY A 71 3.75 -7.18 1.72
N VAL A 72 3.46 -8.17 2.56
CA VAL A 72 4.46 -9.13 3.06
C VAL A 72 5.03 -9.99 1.92
N LEU A 73 4.17 -10.56 1.07
CA LEU A 73 4.62 -11.42 -0.02
C LEU A 73 5.50 -10.67 -1.02
N LEU A 74 5.12 -9.44 -1.40
CA LEU A 74 5.89 -8.63 -2.34
C LEU A 74 7.18 -8.08 -1.71
N GLY A 75 7.18 -7.69 -0.43
CA GLY A 75 8.41 -7.32 0.27
C GLY A 75 9.41 -8.48 0.32
N ILE A 76 8.97 -9.66 0.74
CA ILE A 76 9.84 -10.85 0.73
C ILE A 76 10.36 -11.14 -0.69
N ALA A 77 9.48 -11.11 -1.70
CA ALA A 77 9.89 -11.34 -3.09
C ALA A 77 10.92 -10.30 -3.56
N TYR A 78 10.72 -9.03 -3.23
CA TYR A 78 11.64 -7.95 -3.54
C TYR A 78 12.99 -8.17 -2.85
N ALA A 79 13.04 -8.35 -1.53
CA ALA A 79 14.27 -8.58 -0.78
C ALA A 79 15.08 -9.79 -1.30
N LEU A 80 14.39 -10.85 -1.76
CA LEU A 80 15.03 -12.02 -2.36
C LEU A 80 15.59 -11.73 -3.77
N SER A 81 14.89 -10.92 -4.56
CA SER A 81 15.31 -10.54 -5.92
C SER A 81 16.38 -9.43 -5.94
N ALA A 82 16.39 -8.57 -4.93
CA ALA A 82 17.21 -7.36 -4.86
C ALA A 82 18.60 -7.58 -4.25
N ARG A 83 19.06 -8.83 -4.11
CA ARG A 83 20.34 -9.19 -3.46
C ARG A 83 21.59 -8.53 -4.06
N GLY A 84 21.51 -8.00 -5.28
CA GLY A 84 22.60 -7.26 -5.92
C GLY A 84 22.64 -5.76 -5.59
N PHE A 85 21.64 -5.22 -4.91
CA PHE A 85 21.59 -3.81 -4.52
C PHE A 85 22.22 -3.56 -3.14
N PRO A 86 22.70 -2.34 -2.87
CA PRO A 86 23.11 -1.94 -1.53
C PRO A 86 21.97 -2.16 -0.52
N ILE A 87 22.31 -2.63 0.69
CA ILE A 87 21.31 -2.93 1.73
C ILE A 87 20.45 -1.70 2.06
N GLN A 88 21.02 -0.50 1.98
CA GLN A 88 20.32 0.75 2.21
C GLN A 88 19.19 0.96 1.19
N THR A 89 19.44 0.63 -0.09
CA THR A 89 18.43 0.71 -1.15
C THR A 89 17.31 -0.28 -0.90
N ILE A 90 17.65 -1.52 -0.52
CA ILE A 90 16.66 -2.56 -0.22
C ILE A 90 15.76 -2.09 0.93
N LEU A 91 16.37 -1.66 2.04
CA LEU A 91 15.63 -1.17 3.22
C LEU A 91 14.76 0.05 2.92
N LEU A 92 15.24 0.96 2.07
CA LEU A 92 14.47 2.14 1.67
C LEU A 92 13.23 1.75 0.85
N VAL A 93 13.36 0.82 -0.09
CA VAL A 93 12.23 0.33 -0.89
C VAL A 93 11.25 -0.45 -0.02
N GLU A 94 11.73 -1.29 0.90
CA GLU A 94 10.88 -1.95 1.90
C GLU A 94 10.09 -0.95 2.73
N LEU A 95 10.74 0.12 3.20
CA LEU A 95 10.13 1.14 4.04
C LEU A 95 9.07 1.97 3.29
N ILE A 96 9.32 2.30 2.02
CA ILE A 96 8.46 3.21 1.24
C ILE A 96 7.35 2.45 0.50
N LEU A 97 7.63 1.27 -0.05
CA LEU A 97 6.69 0.56 -0.94
C LEU A 97 5.95 -0.59 -0.26
N PHE A 98 6.59 -1.36 0.62
CA PHE A 98 6.01 -2.60 1.14
C PHE A 98 5.51 -2.49 2.59
N SER A 99 6.20 -1.73 3.44
CA SER A 99 5.81 -1.48 4.83
C SER A 99 4.48 -0.71 4.94
N PRO A 100 4.20 0.35 4.14
CA PRO A 100 2.98 1.11 4.30
C PRO A 100 1.70 0.32 4.01
N PRO A 101 1.61 -0.52 2.94
CA PRO A 101 0.49 -1.43 2.78
C PRO A 101 0.27 -2.36 3.98
N ILE A 102 1.33 -2.91 4.56
CA ILE A 102 1.23 -3.80 5.74
C ILE A 102 0.62 -3.04 6.93
N VAL A 103 1.18 -1.88 7.26
CA VAL A 103 0.70 -1.06 8.39
C VAL A 103 -0.73 -0.57 8.13
N SER A 104 -1.04 -0.14 6.91
CA SER A 104 -2.39 0.22 6.48
C SER A 104 -3.37 -0.93 6.67
N GLY A 105 -2.99 -2.14 6.26
CA GLY A 105 -3.78 -3.36 6.44
C GLY A 105 -4.07 -3.64 7.92
N ILE A 106 -3.09 -3.50 8.81
CA ILE A 106 -3.28 -3.63 10.27
C ILE A 106 -4.28 -2.59 10.80
N CYS A 107 -4.23 -1.34 10.31
CA CYS A 107 -5.20 -0.31 10.67
C CYS A 107 -6.64 -0.69 10.23
N PHE A 108 -6.81 -1.23 9.03
CA PHE A 108 -8.12 -1.68 8.53
C PHE A 108 -8.66 -2.90 9.29
N LEU A 109 -7.81 -3.86 9.64
CA LEU A 109 -8.17 -5.00 10.50
C LEU A 109 -8.59 -4.54 11.91
N SER A 110 -7.90 -3.54 12.45
CA SER A 110 -8.26 -2.95 13.75
C SER A 110 -9.61 -2.23 13.69
N ALA A 111 -9.92 -1.59 12.56
CA ALA A 111 -11.22 -0.97 12.33
C ALA A 111 -12.35 -1.99 12.19
N SER A 112 -12.09 -3.20 11.66
CA SER A 112 -13.10 -4.25 11.50
C SER A 112 -13.49 -4.91 12.82
N LYS A 113 -12.56 -5.10 13.75
CA LYS A 113 -12.85 -5.70 15.08
C LYS A 113 -13.87 -4.89 15.87
N LYS A 114 -13.81 -3.56 15.78
CA LYS A 114 -14.79 -2.64 16.40
C LYS A 114 -16.16 -2.61 15.69
N GLN A 115 -16.27 -3.19 14.50
CA GLN A 115 -17.54 -3.32 13.79
C GLN A 115 -18.30 -4.60 14.19
N SER A 116 -17.62 -5.56 14.82
CA SER A 116 -18.21 -6.84 15.26
C SER A 116 -18.56 -6.88 16.75
N GLN A 117 -18.13 -5.87 17.51
CA GLN A 117 -18.58 -5.59 18.89
C GLN A 117 -19.72 -4.57 18.83
#